data_AF-A0A954KYN7-F1
#
_entry.id   AF-A0A954KYN7-F1
#
_cell.length_a   1.000
_cell.length_b   1.000
_cell.length_c   1.000
_cell.angle_alpha   90.00
_cell.angle_beta   90.00
_cell.angle_gamma   90.00
#
_symmetry.space_group_name_H-M   'P 1'
#
loop_
_entity.id
_entity.type
_entity.pdbx_description
1 polymer ?
#
loop_
_entity_poly.entity_id
_entity_poly.type
_entity_poly.pdbx_seq_one_letter_code
_entity_poly.pdbx_strand_id
1 'polypeptide(L)'
;MFETSVNQDRLSKTLLFCCDSTIAGLVFLLPFLMGGREAWGHWFLISSALLLGVCWCAWAARNGCRYRTSWLELFFLTGLGLAAFQTLPQTRELLSAVSPEYERLLPTWAATQSVTDSPSSAAQSWSTISLTPVETQHAWWVFLAYAVITTVLFQRINSRRDCHAMLRWVAVGGLVMTLFSVVQWVTSNGRFFWFYEHPYTDPTAHLKGAFTNRNHFAQFLTLSLGPLLWWLMTTVRRVAEPAAGNSALAAPAPARDSAGRSRRSRSRSKSRALWKLSGRFVRTSGHQQDDSQRLLNAGVVLLLIAFSVVAVAVLMSLSRGGILAAVIAVLTAIVCLWRSVKVGGAMAGLVIGGSALFLTMLALTDQEQVQIKLDQLLSGDAEAVDANGNRRAVWAADARVIERFPILGTGVGSHRDVYAIYMDNYAD
;
A
#
# COMPACT_ATOMS: atom_id res chain seq x y z
N MET A 1 0.03 -11.40 46.88
CA MET A 1 1.29 -11.55 46.13
C MET A 1 1.30 -12.96 45.55
N PHE A 2 0.59 -13.17 44.45
CA PHE A 2 0.60 -14.45 43.72
C PHE A 2 1.27 -14.20 42.38
N GLU A 3 2.50 -14.68 42.25
CA GLU A 3 3.18 -14.84 40.98
C GLU A 3 2.37 -15.81 40.11
N THR A 4 1.48 -15.29 39.27
CA THR A 4 1.01 -16.02 38.10
C THR A 4 2.02 -15.84 36.99
N SER A 5 3.21 -16.44 37.14
CA SER A 5 4.14 -16.71 36.02
C SER A 5 3.63 -17.89 35.19
N VAL A 6 2.32 -17.89 34.89
CA VAL A 6 1.64 -18.93 34.14
C VAL A 6 2.06 -18.78 32.69
N ASN A 7 3.05 -19.57 32.31
CA ASN A 7 3.11 -20.33 31.06
C ASN A 7 2.13 -19.77 30.01
N GLN A 8 2.57 -18.84 29.15
CA GLN A 8 1.72 -18.30 28.08
C GLN A 8 0.99 -19.45 27.39
N ASP A 9 -0.31 -19.51 27.65
CA ASP A 9 -1.20 -20.62 27.35
C ASP A 9 -1.04 -21.02 25.88
N ARG A 10 -0.88 -22.34 25.61
CA ARG A 10 -0.67 -22.85 24.23
C ARG A 10 -1.75 -22.32 23.29
N LEU A 11 -2.98 -22.21 23.79
CA LEU A 11 -4.11 -21.65 23.04
C LEU A 11 -3.90 -20.18 22.66
N SER A 12 -3.41 -19.32 23.55
CA SER A 12 -3.12 -17.91 23.23
C SER A 12 -2.04 -17.79 22.15
N LYS A 13 -1.02 -18.66 22.18
CA LYS A 13 0.00 -18.70 21.11
C LYS A 13 -0.59 -19.16 19.78
N THR A 14 -1.43 -20.19 19.79
CA THR A 14 -2.12 -20.69 18.60
C THR A 14 -3.04 -19.62 18.00
N LEU A 15 -3.86 -18.93 18.81
CA LEU A 15 -4.75 -17.87 18.33
C LEU A 15 -3.98 -16.73 17.66
N LEU A 16 -2.87 -16.29 18.28
CA LEU A 16 -2.03 -15.24 17.70
C LEU A 16 -1.34 -15.70 16.41
N PHE A 17 -0.86 -16.94 16.37
CA PHE A 17 -0.31 -17.54 15.16
C PHE A 17 -1.36 -17.62 14.04
N CYS A 18 -2.61 -17.98 14.34
CA CYS A 18 -3.71 -17.96 13.39
C CYS A 18 -4.00 -16.54 12.87
N CYS A 19 -3.99 -15.52 13.75
CA CYS A 19 -4.12 -14.13 13.33
C CYS A 19 -2.99 -13.72 12.36
N ASP A 20 -1.73 -13.92 12.75
CA ASP A 20 -0.57 -13.55 11.94
C ASP A 20 -0.53 -14.32 10.61
N SER A 21 -0.92 -15.60 10.60
CA SER A 21 -1.03 -16.41 9.39
C SER A 21 -2.14 -15.93 8.47
N THR A 22 -3.28 -15.50 9.03
CA THR A 22 -4.39 -14.96 8.25
C THR A 22 -4.02 -13.62 7.63
N ILE A 23 -3.33 -12.75 8.38
CA ILE A 23 -2.79 -11.48 7.85
C ILE A 23 -1.78 -11.76 6.74
N ALA A 24 -0.89 -12.74 6.91
CA ALA A 24 0.05 -13.14 5.85
C ALA A 24 -0.71 -13.64 4.60
N GLY A 25 -1.76 -14.44 4.76
CA GLY A 25 -2.63 -14.86 3.66
C GLY A 25 -3.28 -13.68 2.94
N LEU A 26 -3.75 -12.67 3.67
CA LEU A 26 -4.30 -11.44 3.10
C LEU A 26 -3.25 -10.61 2.33
N VAL A 27 -1.99 -10.60 2.77
CA VAL A 27 -0.92 -9.86 2.07
C VAL A 27 -0.40 -10.61 0.85
N PHE A 28 -0.21 -11.92 0.95
CA PHE A 28 0.48 -12.71 -0.07
C PHE A 28 -0.45 -13.47 -1.02
N LEU A 29 -1.63 -13.93 -0.58
CA LEU A 29 -2.52 -14.77 -1.39
C LEU A 29 -3.68 -13.98 -1.99
N LEU A 30 -4.27 -13.06 -1.23
CA LEU A 30 -5.41 -12.27 -1.70
C LEU A 30 -5.13 -11.55 -3.03
N PRO A 31 -3.95 -10.93 -3.29
CA PRO A 31 -3.68 -10.29 -4.57
C PRO A 31 -3.77 -11.23 -5.78
N PHE A 32 -3.43 -12.52 -5.59
CA PHE A 32 -3.55 -13.54 -6.65
C PHE A 32 -5.01 -13.92 -6.91
N LEU A 33 -5.81 -14.02 -5.85
CA LEU A 33 -7.22 -14.42 -5.96
C LEU A 33 -8.13 -13.27 -6.41
N MET A 34 -7.80 -12.05 -6.01
CA MET A 34 -8.62 -10.85 -6.23
C MET A 34 -8.16 -10.04 -7.45
N GLY A 35 -7.01 -10.35 -8.05
CA GLY A 35 -6.50 -9.66 -9.24
C GLY A 35 -7.46 -9.69 -10.43
N GLY A 36 -8.26 -10.75 -10.57
CA GLY A 36 -9.34 -10.87 -11.55
C GLY A 36 -10.66 -10.21 -11.16
N ARG A 37 -10.81 -9.73 -9.91
CA ARG A 37 -12.07 -9.24 -9.32
C ARG A 37 -13.22 -10.24 -9.34
N GLU A 38 -12.88 -11.52 -9.28
CA GLU A 38 -13.85 -12.62 -9.29
C GLU A 38 -14.50 -12.84 -7.92
N ALA A 39 -15.64 -13.54 -7.91
CA ALA A 39 -16.37 -13.87 -6.68
C ALA A 39 -15.51 -14.62 -5.64
N TRP A 40 -14.57 -15.46 -6.11
CA TRP A 40 -13.64 -16.20 -5.25
C TRP A 40 -12.74 -15.28 -4.42
N GLY A 41 -12.32 -14.14 -4.97
CA GLY A 41 -11.52 -13.16 -4.25
C GLY A 41 -12.30 -12.52 -3.09
N HIS A 42 -13.56 -12.15 -3.34
CA HIS A 42 -14.44 -11.63 -2.29
C HIS A 42 -14.73 -12.69 -1.21
N TRP A 43 -14.98 -13.94 -1.62
CA TRP A 43 -15.21 -15.04 -0.68
C TRP A 43 -14.00 -15.29 0.23
N PHE A 44 -12.79 -15.32 -0.33
CA PHE A 44 -11.56 -15.48 0.44
C PHE A 44 -11.34 -14.30 1.40
N LEU A 45 -11.56 -13.07 0.93
CA LEU A 45 -11.46 -11.86 1.74
C LEU A 45 -12.41 -11.90 2.95
N ILE A 46 -13.70 -12.18 2.71
CA ILE A 46 -14.73 -12.19 3.76
C ILE A 46 -14.45 -13.31 4.77
N SER A 47 -14.14 -14.52 4.28
CA SER A 47 -13.84 -15.67 5.14
C SER A 47 -12.59 -15.44 6.00
N SER A 48 -11.54 -14.87 5.40
CA SER A 48 -10.31 -14.50 6.11
C SER A 48 -10.54 -13.40 7.13
N ALA A 49 -11.35 -12.38 6.80
CA ALA A 49 -11.71 -11.32 7.74
C ALA A 49 -12.48 -11.87 8.94
N LEU A 50 -13.44 -12.78 8.72
CA LEU A 50 -14.18 -13.43 9.80
C LEU A 50 -13.25 -14.25 10.70
N LEU A 51 -12.40 -15.10 10.11
CA LEU A 51 -11.42 -15.88 10.86
C LEU A 51 -10.48 -14.97 11.68
N LEU A 52 -9.98 -13.90 11.08
CA LEU A 52 -9.10 -12.92 11.73
C LEU A 52 -9.81 -12.23 12.90
N GLY A 53 -11.05 -11.79 12.70
CA GLY A 53 -11.86 -11.16 13.74
C GLY A 53 -12.13 -12.11 14.91
N VAL A 54 -12.56 -13.34 14.63
CA VAL A 54 -12.82 -14.36 15.67
C VAL A 54 -11.55 -14.71 16.46
N CYS A 55 -10.44 -14.99 15.76
CA CYS A 55 -9.17 -15.30 16.41
C CYS A 55 -8.68 -14.14 17.30
N TRP A 56 -8.79 -12.91 16.79
CA TRP A 56 -8.36 -11.72 17.52
C TRP A 56 -9.24 -11.46 18.74
N CYS A 57 -10.56 -11.49 18.61
CA CYS A 57 -11.48 -11.29 19.72
C CYS A 57 -11.28 -12.36 20.82
N ALA A 58 -11.11 -13.63 20.45
CA ALA A 58 -10.82 -14.71 21.38
C ALA A 58 -9.48 -14.49 22.10
N TRP A 59 -8.44 -14.11 21.35
CA TRP A 59 -7.13 -13.80 21.93
C TRP A 59 -7.19 -12.59 22.88
N ALA A 60 -7.84 -11.50 22.47
CA ALA A 60 -7.95 -10.27 23.24
C ALA A 60 -8.72 -10.47 24.54
N ALA A 61 -9.84 -11.20 24.49
CA ALA A 61 -10.64 -11.52 25.68
C ALA A 61 -9.84 -12.35 26.70
N ARG A 62 -9.06 -13.34 26.24
CA ARG A 62 -8.24 -14.18 27.13
C ARG A 62 -7.06 -13.44 27.75
N ASN A 63 -6.42 -12.55 26.99
CA ASN A 63 -5.23 -11.84 27.46
C ASN A 63 -5.57 -10.47 28.10
N GLY A 64 -6.86 -10.17 28.33
CA GLY A 64 -7.31 -8.95 28.99
C GLY A 64 -6.92 -7.67 28.24
N CYS A 65 -6.83 -7.72 26.91
CA CYS A 65 -6.43 -6.57 26.11
C CYS A 65 -7.52 -5.50 26.12
N ARG A 66 -7.12 -4.25 26.41
CA ARG A 66 -8.01 -3.10 26.29
C ARG A 66 -8.17 -2.71 24.83
N TYR A 67 -9.41 -2.52 24.40
CA TYR A 67 -9.73 -2.02 23.07
C TYR A 67 -9.23 -0.57 22.92
N ARG A 68 -8.51 -0.29 21.83
CA ARG A 68 -8.03 1.06 21.49
C ARG A 68 -8.96 1.68 20.46
N THR A 69 -9.72 2.68 20.84
CA THR A 69 -10.62 3.38 19.92
C THR A 69 -9.85 4.24 18.93
N SER A 70 -10.26 4.23 17.66
CA SER A 70 -9.83 5.16 16.62
C SER A 70 -11.04 5.93 16.06
N TRP A 71 -10.77 6.91 15.20
CA TRP A 71 -11.82 7.54 14.39
C TRP A 71 -12.30 6.62 13.26
N LEU A 72 -11.52 5.58 12.94
CA LEU A 72 -11.82 4.60 11.90
C LEU A 72 -13.12 3.85 12.17
N GLU A 73 -13.45 3.57 13.43
CA GLU A 73 -14.69 2.93 13.83
C GLU A 73 -15.90 3.75 13.40
N LEU A 74 -15.86 5.07 13.60
CA LEU A 74 -16.93 5.96 13.15
C LEU A 74 -17.03 5.93 11.63
N PHE A 75 -15.91 5.99 10.91
CA PHE A 75 -15.88 5.89 9.44
C PHE A 75 -16.51 4.58 8.94
N PHE A 76 -16.12 3.43 9.51
CA PHE A 76 -16.65 2.13 9.12
C PHE A 76 -18.13 1.97 9.49
N LEU A 77 -18.53 2.36 10.70
CA LEU A 77 -19.94 2.30 11.12
C LEU A 77 -20.83 3.19 10.24
N THR A 78 -20.33 4.36 9.86
CA THR A 78 -21.05 5.28 8.97
C THR A 78 -21.19 4.70 7.57
N GLY A 79 -20.11 4.16 6.98
CA GLY A 79 -20.17 3.53 5.66
C GLY A 79 -21.04 2.27 5.63
N LEU A 80 -20.97 1.43 6.66
CA LEU A 80 -21.85 0.25 6.81
C LEU A 80 -23.31 0.67 7.00
N GLY A 81 -23.57 1.69 7.82
CA GLY A 81 -24.90 2.24 8.03
C GLY A 81 -25.50 2.81 6.74
N LEU A 82 -24.70 3.56 5.97
CA LEU A 82 -25.10 4.12 4.69
C LEU A 82 -25.47 3.03 3.68
N ALA A 83 -24.57 2.05 3.48
CA ALA A 83 -24.83 0.96 2.53
C ALA A 83 -26.03 0.10 2.95
N ALA A 84 -26.21 -0.17 4.26
CA ALA A 84 -27.40 -0.85 4.75
C ALA A 84 -28.66 -0.02 4.49
N PHE A 85 -28.66 1.25 4.85
CA PHE A 85 -29.78 2.17 4.65
C PHE A 85 -30.20 2.27 3.17
N GLN A 86 -29.24 2.27 2.25
CA GLN A 86 -29.51 2.30 0.81
C GLN A 86 -30.24 1.05 0.29
N THR A 87 -30.13 -0.09 0.99
CA THR A 87 -30.75 -1.37 0.61
C THR A 87 -32.08 -1.65 1.31
N LEU A 88 -32.42 -0.89 2.35
CA LEU A 88 -33.70 -1.02 3.03
C LEU A 88 -34.83 -0.39 2.20
N PRO A 89 -36.06 -0.94 2.24
CA PRO A 89 -37.24 -0.30 1.67
C PRO A 89 -37.47 1.10 2.26
N GLN A 90 -37.72 2.08 1.40
CA GLN A 90 -37.94 3.49 1.73
C GLN A 90 -39.30 3.97 1.23
N THR A 91 -39.81 5.04 1.86
CA THR A 91 -41.05 5.70 1.40
C THR A 91 -40.77 6.60 0.20
N ARG A 92 -41.82 6.93 -0.56
CA ARG A 92 -41.69 7.85 -1.70
C ARG A 92 -41.26 9.24 -1.30
N GLU A 93 -41.78 9.75 -0.18
CA GLU A 93 -41.43 11.08 0.33
C GLU A 93 -39.93 11.16 0.57
N LEU A 94 -39.36 10.11 1.18
CA LEU A 94 -37.92 10.05 1.43
C LEU A 94 -37.10 9.93 0.13
N LEU A 95 -37.52 9.09 -0.82
CA LEU A 95 -36.81 8.96 -2.10
C LEU A 95 -36.83 10.28 -2.87
N SER A 96 -37.98 10.95 -2.95
CA SER A 96 -38.12 12.26 -3.60
C SER A 96 -37.32 13.36 -2.89
N ALA A 97 -37.21 13.30 -1.55
CA ALA A 97 -36.39 14.23 -0.78
C ALA A 97 -34.88 13.98 -0.96
N VAL A 98 -34.46 12.72 -1.14
CA VAL A 98 -33.05 12.36 -1.39
C VAL A 98 -32.64 12.73 -2.81
N SER A 99 -33.48 12.46 -3.80
CA SER A 99 -33.32 12.95 -5.16
C SER A 99 -34.65 12.91 -5.94
N PRO A 100 -35.02 14.00 -6.65
CA PRO A 100 -36.19 13.99 -7.53
C PRO A 100 -36.01 13.05 -8.75
N GLU A 101 -34.79 12.60 -9.05
CA GLU A 101 -34.52 11.76 -10.22
C GLU A 101 -35.05 10.35 -10.10
N TYR A 102 -35.32 9.86 -8.88
CA TYR A 102 -36.01 8.58 -8.69
C TYR A 102 -37.40 8.59 -9.33
N GLU A 103 -38.14 9.70 -9.23
CA GLU A 103 -39.46 9.80 -9.87
C GLU A 103 -39.35 9.85 -11.40
N ARG A 104 -38.31 10.51 -11.93
CA ARG A 104 -38.06 10.59 -13.38
C ARG A 104 -37.66 9.25 -13.98
N LEU A 105 -36.76 8.52 -13.32
CA LEU A 105 -36.19 7.26 -13.82
C LEU A 105 -37.08 6.05 -13.56
N LEU A 106 -37.93 6.08 -12.54
CA LEU A 106 -38.82 4.98 -12.16
C LEU A 106 -40.30 5.43 -12.25
N PRO A 107 -40.81 5.80 -13.43
CA PRO A 107 -42.15 6.38 -13.57
C PRO A 107 -43.27 5.36 -13.29
N THR A 108 -43.07 4.08 -13.62
CA THR A 108 -44.01 2.99 -13.26
C THR A 108 -44.10 2.79 -11.74
N TRP A 109 -43.00 3.00 -11.02
CA TRP A 109 -43.00 3.01 -9.56
C TRP A 109 -43.77 4.19 -8.99
N ALA A 110 -43.54 5.41 -9.51
CA ALA A 110 -44.26 6.61 -9.10
C ALA A 110 -45.78 6.47 -9.29
N ALA A 111 -46.21 5.75 -10.33
CA ALA A 111 -47.62 5.44 -10.61
C ALA A 111 -48.21 4.33 -9.71
N THR A 112 -47.43 3.34 -9.27
CA THR A 112 -47.92 2.28 -8.35
C THR A 112 -48.01 2.72 -6.88
N GLN A 113 -47.30 3.79 -6.49
CA GLN A 113 -47.34 4.36 -5.13
C GLN A 113 -48.64 5.13 -4.84
N SER A 114 -49.33 5.63 -5.88
CA SER A 114 -50.60 6.36 -5.73
C SER A 114 -51.83 5.47 -5.63
N VAL A 115 -51.69 4.16 -5.90
CA VAL A 115 -52.79 3.18 -5.83
C VAL A 115 -52.67 2.41 -4.53
N THR A 116 -53.17 3.02 -3.45
CA THR A 116 -53.50 2.30 -2.21
C THR A 116 -54.76 1.46 -2.43
N ASP A 117 -54.81 0.26 -1.82
CA ASP A 117 -55.97 -0.63 -1.66
C ASP A 117 -56.22 -1.77 -2.67
N SER A 118 -55.17 -2.46 -3.15
CA SER A 118 -55.36 -3.86 -3.60
C SER A 118 -54.20 -4.80 -3.26
N PRO A 119 -54.42 -5.85 -2.45
CA PRO A 119 -53.37 -6.75 -1.97
C PRO A 119 -52.80 -7.70 -3.04
N SER A 120 -53.33 -7.68 -4.26
CA SER A 120 -52.94 -8.60 -5.35
C SER A 120 -52.09 -7.98 -6.46
N SER A 121 -51.79 -6.67 -6.41
CA SER A 121 -50.92 -5.97 -7.38
C SER A 121 -49.59 -5.49 -6.78
N ALA A 122 -49.17 -6.08 -5.66
CA ALA A 122 -47.85 -5.89 -5.04
C ALA A 122 -46.69 -6.52 -5.86
N ALA A 123 -46.81 -6.53 -7.19
CA ALA A 123 -45.76 -6.99 -8.08
C ALA A 123 -44.70 -5.89 -8.25
N GLN A 124 -43.62 -6.01 -7.47
CA GLN A 124 -42.31 -5.40 -7.71
C GLN A 124 -42.26 -3.87 -7.92
N SER A 125 -42.73 -3.09 -6.96
CA SER A 125 -42.36 -1.68 -6.89
C SER A 125 -40.93 -1.52 -6.32
N TRP A 126 -40.05 -0.81 -7.03
CA TRP A 126 -38.68 -0.55 -6.59
C TRP A 126 -38.65 0.31 -5.32
N SER A 127 -38.19 -0.20 -4.18
CA SER A 127 -38.30 0.52 -2.90
C SER A 127 -36.98 0.99 -2.30
N THR A 128 -35.85 0.82 -2.98
CA THR A 128 -34.52 1.09 -2.40
C THR A 128 -33.88 2.35 -2.99
N ILE A 129 -33.06 3.05 -2.20
CA ILE A 129 -32.24 4.17 -2.69
C ILE A 129 -31.18 3.64 -3.67
N SER A 130 -30.55 2.51 -3.36
CA SER A 130 -29.65 1.89 -4.32
C SER A 130 -30.43 1.45 -5.56
N LEU A 131 -29.89 1.80 -6.74
CA LEU A 131 -30.34 1.31 -8.06
C LEU A 131 -29.81 -0.11 -8.36
N THR A 132 -28.90 -0.61 -7.52
CA THR A 132 -28.31 -1.96 -7.59
C THR A 132 -28.22 -2.58 -6.19
N PRO A 133 -29.37 -2.88 -5.54
CA PRO A 133 -29.43 -3.26 -4.13
C PRO A 133 -28.67 -4.55 -3.83
N VAL A 134 -28.67 -5.52 -4.75
CA VAL A 134 -27.90 -6.77 -4.62
C VAL A 134 -26.39 -6.50 -4.59
N GLU A 135 -25.89 -5.67 -5.51
CA GLU A 135 -24.46 -5.30 -5.55
C GLU A 135 -24.08 -4.41 -4.35
N THR A 136 -24.98 -3.54 -3.91
CA THR A 136 -24.77 -2.72 -2.71
C THR A 136 -24.73 -3.57 -1.45
N GLN A 137 -25.59 -4.58 -1.35
CA GLN A 137 -25.57 -5.55 -0.25
C GLN A 137 -24.28 -6.39 -0.27
N HIS A 138 -23.83 -6.83 -1.45
CA HIS A 138 -22.54 -7.50 -1.57
C HIS A 138 -21.37 -6.60 -1.16
N ALA A 139 -21.38 -5.34 -1.60
CA ALA A 139 -20.38 -4.34 -1.22
C ALA A 139 -20.38 -4.07 0.28
N TRP A 140 -21.54 -4.15 0.96
CA TRP A 140 -21.62 -4.06 2.42
C TRP A 140 -20.79 -5.14 3.10
N TRP A 141 -20.86 -6.41 2.64
CA TRP A 141 -20.06 -7.51 3.18
C TRP A 141 -18.56 -7.33 2.91
N VAL A 142 -18.20 -6.87 1.72
CA VAL A 142 -16.80 -6.55 1.38
C VAL A 142 -16.27 -5.40 2.25
N PHE A 143 -17.07 -4.36 2.47
CA PHE A 143 -16.70 -3.23 3.32
C PHE A 143 -16.61 -3.63 4.80
N LEU A 144 -17.50 -4.52 5.28
CA LEU A 144 -17.39 -5.12 6.61
C LEU A 144 -16.09 -5.90 6.76
N ALA A 145 -15.70 -6.68 5.75
CA ALA A 145 -14.43 -7.40 5.77
C ALA A 145 -13.24 -6.43 5.89
N TYR A 146 -13.24 -5.33 5.13
CA TYR A 146 -12.23 -4.28 5.28
C TYR A 146 -12.23 -3.62 6.65
N ALA A 147 -13.41 -3.36 7.23
CA ALA A 147 -13.57 -2.81 8.57
C ALA A 147 -12.97 -3.74 9.63
N VAL A 148 -13.29 -5.04 9.58
CA VAL A 148 -12.75 -6.04 10.50
C VAL A 148 -11.23 -6.17 10.36
N ILE A 149 -10.72 -6.30 9.14
CA ILE A 149 -9.27 -6.41 8.89
C ILE A 149 -8.54 -5.17 9.43
N THR A 150 -9.04 -3.97 9.10
CA THR A 150 -8.39 -2.71 9.51
C THR A 150 -8.43 -2.53 11.02
N THR A 151 -9.57 -2.80 11.65
CA THR A 151 -9.70 -2.75 13.11
C THR A 151 -8.74 -3.74 13.77
N VAL A 152 -8.71 -5.01 13.34
CA VAL A 152 -7.78 -5.99 13.92
C VAL A 152 -6.33 -5.58 13.72
N LEU A 153 -5.94 -5.10 12.52
CA LEU A 153 -4.59 -4.60 12.28
C LEU A 153 -4.23 -3.43 13.21
N PHE A 154 -5.15 -2.49 13.41
CA PHE A 154 -4.97 -1.36 14.33
C PHE A 154 -4.80 -1.82 15.79
N GLN A 155 -5.56 -2.82 16.23
CA GLN A 155 -5.40 -3.39 17.57
C GLN A 155 -4.11 -4.23 17.71
N ARG A 156 -3.71 -4.96 16.64
CA ARG A 156 -2.60 -5.93 16.64
C ARG A 156 -1.23 -5.30 16.48
N ILE A 157 -1.10 -4.23 15.70
CA ILE A 157 0.17 -3.55 15.45
C ILE A 157 0.42 -2.60 16.62
N ASN A 158 1.18 -3.06 17.61
CA ASN A 158 1.44 -2.28 18.83
C ASN A 158 2.92 -2.02 19.09
N SER A 159 3.82 -2.63 18.31
CA SER A 159 5.26 -2.47 18.47
C SER A 159 5.94 -2.03 17.17
N ARG A 160 7.11 -1.42 17.31
CA ARG A 160 7.96 -1.07 16.16
C ARG A 160 8.35 -2.30 15.34
N ARG A 161 8.47 -3.47 15.99
CA ARG A 161 8.76 -4.75 15.34
C ARG A 161 7.62 -5.14 14.40
N ASP A 162 6.37 -4.95 14.82
CA ASP A 162 5.19 -5.29 14.00
C ASP A 162 5.10 -4.37 12.78
N CYS A 163 5.32 -3.07 12.95
CA CYS A 163 5.38 -2.13 11.83
C CYS A 163 6.46 -2.54 10.82
N HIS A 164 7.66 -2.87 11.31
CA HIS A 164 8.76 -3.33 10.46
C HIS A 164 8.44 -4.66 9.75
N ALA A 165 7.75 -5.59 10.42
CA ALA A 165 7.33 -6.85 9.83
C ALA A 165 6.30 -6.63 8.72
N MET A 166 5.29 -5.80 8.96
CA MET A 166 4.27 -5.45 7.96
C MET A 166 4.88 -4.78 6.73
N LEU A 167 5.78 -3.80 6.91
CA LEU A 167 6.50 -3.17 5.80
C LEU A 167 7.28 -4.20 4.97
N ARG A 168 7.96 -5.16 5.62
CA ARG A 168 8.64 -6.25 4.91
C ARG A 168 7.67 -7.16 4.18
N TRP A 169 6.51 -7.48 4.76
CA TRP A 169 5.52 -8.30 4.08
C TRP A 169 4.97 -7.62 2.83
N VAL A 170 4.69 -6.32 2.89
CA VAL A 170 4.28 -5.53 1.71
C VAL A 170 5.40 -5.47 0.66
N ALA A 171 6.65 -5.26 1.07
CA ALA A 171 7.82 -5.27 0.19
C ALA A 171 7.98 -6.63 -0.54
N VAL A 172 7.92 -7.73 0.21
CA VAL A 172 8.02 -9.09 -0.33
C VAL A 172 6.82 -9.41 -1.20
N GLY A 173 5.60 -9.01 -0.81
CA GLY A 173 4.38 -9.25 -1.58
C GLY A 173 4.43 -8.60 -2.97
N GLY A 174 4.91 -7.35 -3.03
CA GLY A 174 5.16 -6.67 -4.30
C GLY A 174 6.23 -7.37 -5.14
N LEU A 175 7.35 -7.76 -4.53
CA LEU A 175 8.42 -8.48 -5.25
C LEU A 175 7.93 -9.83 -5.79
N VAL A 176 7.22 -10.62 -4.99
CA VAL A 176 6.66 -11.92 -5.38
C VAL A 176 5.69 -11.74 -6.55
N MET A 177 4.82 -10.74 -6.50
CA MET A 177 3.89 -10.43 -7.59
C MET A 177 4.62 -9.98 -8.86
N THR A 178 5.69 -9.19 -8.73
CA THR A 178 6.54 -8.80 -9.86
C THR A 178 7.20 -10.03 -10.49
N LEU A 179 7.85 -10.89 -9.71
CA LEU A 179 8.49 -12.10 -10.22
C LEU A 179 7.46 -13.02 -10.90
N PHE A 180 6.30 -13.23 -10.26
CA PHE A 180 5.19 -13.96 -10.87
C PHE A 180 4.76 -13.34 -12.19
N SER A 181 4.62 -12.01 -12.26
CA SER A 181 4.19 -11.33 -13.49
C SER A 181 5.17 -11.53 -14.64
N VAL A 182 6.48 -11.50 -14.36
CA VAL A 182 7.52 -11.72 -15.37
C VAL A 182 7.48 -13.17 -15.86
N VAL A 183 7.39 -14.13 -14.95
CA VAL A 183 7.29 -15.55 -15.30
C VAL A 183 6.03 -15.82 -16.14
N GLN A 184 4.88 -15.30 -15.71
CA GLN A 184 3.62 -15.45 -16.43
C GLN A 184 3.67 -14.79 -17.81
N TRP A 185 4.29 -13.62 -17.93
CA TRP A 185 4.40 -12.92 -19.21
C TRP A 185 5.31 -13.66 -20.20
N VAL A 186 6.51 -14.07 -19.76
CA VAL A 186 7.50 -14.77 -20.62
C VAL A 186 7.05 -16.16 -21.04
N THR A 187 6.35 -16.88 -20.17
CA THR A 187 5.92 -18.27 -20.43
C THR A 187 4.42 -18.39 -20.73
N SER A 188 3.80 -17.27 -21.11
CA SER A 188 2.35 -17.19 -21.34
C SER A 188 1.91 -18.10 -22.48
N ASN A 189 0.78 -18.78 -22.27
CA ASN A 189 0.02 -19.49 -23.32
C ASN A 189 -1.28 -18.74 -23.69
N GLY A 190 -1.37 -17.45 -23.36
CA GLY A 190 -2.59 -16.64 -23.53
C GLY A 190 -3.59 -16.73 -22.37
N ARG A 191 -3.33 -17.57 -21.35
CA ARG A 191 -4.20 -17.73 -20.17
C ARG A 191 -3.53 -17.23 -18.90
N PHE A 192 -4.30 -16.58 -18.03
CA PHE A 192 -3.85 -16.26 -16.67
C PHE A 192 -3.58 -17.56 -15.90
N PHE A 193 -2.52 -17.56 -15.08
CA PHE A 193 -2.08 -18.74 -14.36
C PHE A 193 -1.90 -20.00 -15.25
N TRP A 194 -1.69 -19.82 -16.56
CA TRP A 194 -1.62 -20.88 -17.58
C TRP A 194 -2.89 -21.71 -17.80
N PHE A 195 -3.95 -21.51 -17.01
CA PHE A 195 -5.20 -22.30 -17.12
C PHE A 195 -6.48 -21.46 -17.19
N TYR A 196 -6.46 -20.20 -16.74
CA TYR A 196 -7.64 -19.33 -16.68
C TYR A 196 -7.74 -18.41 -17.88
N GLU A 197 -8.78 -18.59 -18.70
CA GLU A 197 -9.05 -17.75 -19.86
C GLU A 197 -10.03 -16.64 -19.47
N HIS A 198 -9.62 -15.38 -19.64
CA HIS A 198 -10.46 -14.24 -19.27
C HIS A 198 -11.11 -13.64 -20.54
N PRO A 199 -12.42 -13.33 -20.53
CA PRO A 199 -13.19 -13.03 -21.74
C PRO A 199 -12.72 -11.77 -22.50
N TYR A 200 -12.11 -10.81 -21.81
CA TYR A 200 -11.79 -9.50 -22.37
C TYR A 200 -10.30 -9.17 -22.43
N THR A 201 -9.42 -10.03 -21.93
CA THR A 201 -7.98 -9.70 -21.85
C THR A 201 -7.11 -10.92 -21.60
N ASP A 202 -5.85 -10.88 -22.04
CA ASP A 202 -4.87 -11.96 -21.88
C ASP A 202 -3.55 -11.43 -21.28
N PRO A 203 -2.71 -12.27 -20.64
CA PRO A 203 -1.49 -11.82 -19.96
C PRO A 203 -0.32 -11.43 -20.87
N THR A 204 -0.43 -11.51 -22.21
CA THR A 204 0.70 -11.24 -23.13
C THR A 204 0.87 -9.78 -23.48
N ALA A 205 -0.22 -9.01 -23.54
CA ALA A 205 -0.19 -7.62 -24.04
C ALA A 205 0.68 -6.69 -23.18
N HIS A 206 0.58 -6.81 -21.85
CA HIS A 206 1.31 -5.96 -20.90
C HIS A 206 1.62 -6.75 -19.63
N LEU A 207 2.65 -6.33 -18.91
CA LEU A 207 2.96 -6.89 -17.60
C LEU A 207 1.85 -6.54 -16.60
N LYS A 208 1.12 -7.56 -16.14
CA LYS A 208 0.01 -7.40 -15.19
C LYS A 208 -0.13 -8.49 -14.12
N GLY A 209 0.66 -9.56 -14.20
CA GLY A 209 0.62 -10.65 -13.23
C GLY A 209 -0.78 -11.22 -13.02
N ALA A 210 -1.21 -11.35 -11.78
CA ALA A 210 -2.53 -11.88 -11.44
C ALA A 210 -3.69 -10.89 -11.74
N PHE A 211 -3.39 -9.66 -12.14
CA PHE A 211 -4.40 -8.62 -12.33
C PHE A 211 -4.90 -8.60 -13.78
N THR A 212 -6.21 -8.53 -13.97
CA THR A 212 -6.81 -8.35 -15.30
C THR A 212 -6.57 -6.93 -15.84
N ASN A 213 -6.44 -5.96 -14.93
CA ASN A 213 -6.19 -4.55 -15.25
C ASN A 213 -4.76 -4.12 -14.90
N ARG A 214 -4.01 -3.67 -15.91
CA ARG A 214 -2.63 -3.16 -15.76
C ARG A 214 -2.50 -2.00 -14.78
N ASN A 215 -3.53 -1.16 -14.63
CA ASN A 215 -3.52 -0.05 -13.67
C ASN A 215 -3.58 -0.57 -12.23
N HIS A 216 -4.39 -1.60 -11.95
CA HIS A 216 -4.44 -2.22 -10.62
C HIS A 216 -3.12 -2.90 -10.27
N PHE A 217 -2.50 -3.60 -11.24
CA PHE A 217 -1.17 -4.17 -11.06
C PHE A 217 -0.13 -3.09 -10.70
N ALA A 218 -0.06 -2.02 -11.49
CA ALA A 218 0.89 -0.94 -11.26
C ALA A 218 0.69 -0.27 -9.90
N GLN A 219 -0.57 0.00 -9.52
CA GLN A 219 -0.91 0.56 -8.21
C GLN A 219 -0.52 -0.38 -7.06
N PHE A 220 -0.75 -1.69 -7.22
CA PHE A 220 -0.33 -2.69 -6.23
C PHE A 220 1.19 -2.71 -6.04
N LEU A 221 1.96 -2.71 -7.13
CA LEU A 221 3.43 -2.66 -7.06
C LEU A 221 3.93 -1.36 -6.41
N THR A 222 3.30 -0.23 -6.69
CA THR A 222 3.62 1.07 -6.06
C THR A 222 3.56 1.01 -4.54
N LEU A 223 2.63 0.24 -3.94
CA LEU A 223 2.55 0.06 -2.49
C LEU A 223 3.84 -0.55 -1.88
N SER A 224 4.61 -1.29 -2.68
CA SER A 224 5.83 -1.98 -2.23
C SER A 224 7.11 -1.15 -2.37
N LEU A 225 7.14 -0.12 -3.22
CA LEU A 225 8.34 0.69 -3.48
C LEU A 225 8.81 1.46 -2.25
N GLY A 226 7.89 2.11 -1.51
CA GLY A 226 8.22 2.81 -0.27
C GLY A 226 8.79 1.88 0.81
N PRO A 227 8.12 0.75 1.13
CA PRO A 227 8.67 -0.27 2.03
C PRO A 227 10.01 -0.87 1.59
N LEU A 228 10.21 -1.14 0.29
CA LEU A 228 11.50 -1.60 -0.25
C LEU A 228 12.59 -0.56 -0.04
N LEU A 229 12.32 0.71 -0.32
CA LEU A 229 13.27 1.79 -0.12
C LEU A 229 13.61 1.96 1.37
N TRP A 230 12.62 1.91 2.26
CA TRP A 230 12.85 1.92 3.70
C TRP A 230 13.74 0.75 4.14
N TRP A 231 13.48 -0.46 3.64
CA TRP A 231 14.27 -1.64 4.00
C TRP A 231 15.72 -1.53 3.48
N LEU A 232 15.89 -1.04 2.24
CA LEU A 232 17.21 -0.76 1.68
C LEU A 232 17.98 0.26 2.53
N MET A 233 17.39 1.42 2.80
CA MET A 233 18.06 2.49 3.56
C MET A 233 18.39 2.09 4.99
N THR A 234 17.51 1.34 5.66
CA THR A 234 17.78 0.86 7.03
C THR A 234 18.85 -0.22 7.06
N THR A 235 18.96 -1.06 6.03
CA THR A 235 20.03 -2.07 5.90
C THR A 235 21.37 -1.40 5.66
N VAL A 236 21.42 -0.43 4.74
CA VAL A 236 22.60 0.38 4.45
C VAL A 236 23.10 1.07 5.71
N ARG A 237 22.20 1.72 6.46
CA ARG A 237 22.58 2.38 7.71
C ARG A 237 23.23 1.42 8.70
N ARG A 238 22.69 0.20 8.86
CA ARG A 238 23.26 -0.81 9.76
C ARG A 238 24.64 -1.29 9.31
N VAL A 239 24.87 -1.36 8.00
CA VAL A 239 26.16 -1.80 7.43
C VAL A 239 27.20 -0.67 7.47
N ALA A 240 26.77 0.59 7.34
CA ALA A 240 27.62 1.76 7.37
C ALA A 240 27.98 2.23 8.79
N GLU A 241 27.13 1.97 9.80
CA GLU A 241 27.47 2.26 11.20
C GLU A 241 28.61 1.31 11.65
N PRO A 242 29.80 1.82 12.02
CA PRO A 242 30.88 0.98 12.52
C PRO A 242 30.43 0.29 13.81
N ALA A 243 30.72 -1.01 13.93
CA ALA A 243 30.41 -1.79 15.12
C ALA A 243 30.99 -1.10 16.36
N ALA A 244 30.13 -0.45 17.16
CA ALA A 244 30.51 0.10 18.44
C ALA A 244 30.73 -1.07 19.41
N GLY A 245 31.93 -1.65 19.44
CA GLY A 245 32.24 -2.71 20.39
C GLY A 245 33.48 -3.53 20.05
N ASN A 246 34.66 -2.99 20.37
CA ASN A 246 35.77 -3.76 20.96
C ASN A 246 36.81 -2.89 21.70
N SER A 247 36.51 -1.61 21.98
CA SER A 247 37.41 -0.74 22.77
C SER A 247 37.13 -0.72 24.28
N ALA A 248 36.32 -1.66 24.79
CA ALA A 248 36.01 -1.78 26.22
C ALA A 248 36.95 -2.75 26.98
N LEU A 249 38.15 -3.00 26.45
CA LEU A 249 39.20 -3.78 27.12
C LEU A 249 40.50 -2.97 27.29
N ALA A 250 40.36 -1.71 27.71
CA ALA A 250 41.46 -0.98 28.35
C ALA A 250 41.08 -0.79 29.81
N ALA A 251 41.42 -1.78 30.64
CA ALA A 251 41.31 -1.68 32.09
C ALA A 251 42.05 -0.42 32.58
N PRO A 252 41.51 0.36 33.53
CA PRO A 252 42.27 1.41 34.17
C PRO A 252 43.42 0.76 34.97
N ALA A 253 44.66 1.17 34.70
CA ALA A 253 45.80 0.77 35.50
C ALA A 253 45.58 1.17 36.98
N PRO A 254 45.96 0.34 37.97
CA PRO A 254 45.77 0.68 39.36
C PRO A 254 46.64 1.89 39.73
N ALA A 255 46.02 2.86 40.40
CA ALA A 255 46.68 4.03 40.95
C ALA A 255 47.74 3.60 41.96
N ARG A 256 48.99 4.03 41.75
CA ARG A 256 50.04 3.94 42.76
C ARG A 256 49.87 5.09 43.75
N ASP A 257 49.75 4.72 45.02
CA ASP A 257 49.93 5.61 46.15
C ASP A 257 51.34 6.20 46.16
N SER A 258 51.43 7.53 46.31
CA SER A 258 52.51 8.14 47.08
C SER A 258 52.13 9.56 47.50
N ALA A 259 52.02 9.73 48.81
CA ALA A 259 51.92 10.99 49.51
C ALA A 259 53.13 11.91 49.25
N GLY A 260 52.95 13.21 49.45
CA GLY A 260 54.03 14.09 49.90
C GLY A 260 54.17 15.45 49.22
N ARG A 261 53.67 16.48 49.92
CA ARG A 261 54.29 17.80 50.14
C ARG A 261 54.63 18.73 48.95
N SER A 262 54.14 19.97 49.12
CA SER A 262 54.90 21.25 49.11
C SER A 262 54.51 22.31 48.06
N ARG A 263 53.90 23.37 48.59
CA ARG A 263 53.95 24.79 48.17
C ARG A 263 55.14 25.20 47.27
N ARG A 264 54.89 25.96 46.19
CA ARG A 264 55.20 27.42 46.03
C ARG A 264 55.05 27.93 44.58
N SER A 265 54.47 29.14 44.48
CA SER A 265 54.92 30.32 43.71
C SER A 265 54.94 30.33 42.15
N ARG A 266 54.08 31.21 41.61
CA ARG A 266 54.35 32.30 40.64
C ARG A 266 55.58 32.19 39.71
N SER A 267 55.37 32.30 38.40
CA SER A 267 55.70 33.51 37.61
C SER A 267 55.69 33.27 36.09
N ARG A 268 55.28 34.31 35.36
CA ARG A 268 55.37 34.59 33.92
C ARG A 268 56.67 34.11 33.26
N SER A 269 56.57 33.67 32.00
CA SER A 269 57.26 34.37 30.89
C SER A 269 56.73 33.90 29.52
N LYS A 270 56.50 34.88 28.65
CA LYS A 270 56.26 34.72 27.22
C LYS A 270 57.58 34.39 26.54
N SER A 271 57.54 33.52 25.53
CA SER A 271 57.97 33.80 24.15
C SER A 271 58.71 32.64 23.49
N ARG A 272 58.35 32.46 22.21
CA ARG A 272 59.07 31.76 21.13
C ARG A 272 59.12 30.24 21.26
N ALA A 273 59.08 29.46 20.20
CA ALA A 273 58.72 29.61 18.79
C ALA A 273 58.89 28.18 18.23
N LEU A 274 58.15 27.86 17.17
CA LEU A 274 58.56 26.89 16.15
C LEU A 274 58.90 25.48 16.64
N TRP A 275 57.92 24.59 16.80
CA TRP A 275 58.00 23.19 16.35
C TRP A 275 56.57 22.63 16.29
N LYS A 276 56.29 21.77 15.30
CA LYS A 276 55.00 21.10 14.98
C LYS A 276 54.11 21.79 13.94
N LEU A 277 54.74 22.11 12.81
CA LEU A 277 54.15 21.91 11.48
C LEU A 277 54.58 20.51 10.98
N SER A 278 54.06 19.45 11.60
CA SER A 278 54.10 18.09 11.04
C SER A 278 53.07 17.23 11.77
N GLY A 279 52.12 16.67 11.04
CA GLY A 279 51.06 15.83 11.60
C GLY A 279 49.63 16.25 11.29
N ARG A 280 49.39 16.91 10.15
CA ARG A 280 48.04 17.00 9.56
C ARG A 280 48.04 16.37 8.17
N PHE A 281 48.62 15.17 8.06
CA PHE A 281 48.23 14.24 7.01
C PHE A 281 47.04 13.45 7.58
N VAL A 282 45.84 13.99 7.38
CA VAL A 282 44.62 13.26 7.66
C VAL A 282 44.58 12.10 6.67
N ARG A 283 44.88 10.91 7.18
CA ARG A 283 44.61 9.61 6.58
C ARG A 283 43.10 9.51 6.26
N THR A 284 42.67 10.05 5.12
CA THR A 284 41.28 10.03 4.62
C THR A 284 41.06 8.99 3.53
N SER A 285 42.12 8.48 2.91
CA SER A 285 42.01 7.53 1.80
C SER A 285 41.73 6.08 2.23
N GLY A 286 41.85 5.75 3.52
CA GLY A 286 41.59 4.39 4.03
C GLY A 286 40.13 4.08 4.37
N HIS A 287 39.29 5.09 4.59
CA HIS A 287 37.86 4.86 4.92
C HIS A 287 36.99 4.72 3.67
N GLN A 288 37.28 5.48 2.62
CA GLN A 288 36.43 5.52 1.43
C GLN A 288 36.41 4.21 0.62
N GLN A 289 37.52 3.45 0.65
CA GLN A 289 37.63 2.16 -0.04
C GLN A 289 37.00 1.00 0.76
N ASP A 290 37.06 1.05 2.10
CA ASP A 290 36.42 0.10 3.00
C ASP A 290 34.88 0.29 3.02
N ASP A 291 34.40 1.54 2.96
CA ASP A 291 32.96 1.87 2.86
C ASP A 291 32.34 1.33 1.56
N SER A 292 33.06 1.39 0.44
CA SER A 292 32.59 0.89 -0.85
C SER A 292 32.42 -0.64 -0.86
N GLN A 293 33.35 -1.38 -0.25
CA GLN A 293 33.25 -2.84 -0.12
C GLN A 293 32.15 -3.26 0.85
N ARG A 294 31.89 -2.48 1.89
CA ARG A 294 30.77 -2.71 2.82
C ARG A 294 29.41 -2.52 2.14
N LEU A 295 29.28 -1.58 1.20
CA LEU A 295 28.03 -1.38 0.43
C LEU A 295 27.75 -2.50 -0.59
N LEU A 296 28.77 -3.29 -0.97
CA LEU A 296 28.61 -4.53 -1.74
C LEU A 296 28.08 -5.71 -0.89
N ASN A 297 27.62 -5.45 0.33
CA ASN A 297 26.91 -6.44 1.14
C ASN A 297 25.77 -7.08 0.33
N ALA A 298 25.72 -8.42 0.31
CA ALA A 298 24.73 -9.17 -0.45
C ALA A 298 23.28 -8.74 -0.14
N GLY A 299 22.96 -8.41 1.11
CA GLY A 299 21.63 -7.93 1.50
C GLY A 299 21.29 -6.55 0.91
N VAL A 300 22.26 -5.65 0.81
CA VAL A 300 22.09 -4.33 0.18
C VAL A 300 21.90 -4.49 -1.33
N VAL A 301 22.74 -5.31 -1.97
CA VAL A 301 22.67 -5.58 -3.41
C VAL A 301 21.34 -6.24 -3.79
N LEU A 302 20.90 -7.25 -3.02
CA LEU A 302 19.62 -7.92 -3.26
C LEU A 302 18.43 -6.97 -3.13
N LEU A 303 18.42 -6.08 -2.13
CA LEU A 303 17.36 -5.08 -1.97
C LEU A 303 17.39 -4.02 -3.07
N LEU A 304 18.57 -3.64 -3.56
CA LEU A 304 18.71 -2.74 -4.70
C LEU A 304 18.13 -3.37 -5.98
N ILE A 305 18.48 -4.63 -6.25
CA ILE A 305 17.93 -5.40 -7.37
C ILE A 305 16.41 -5.52 -7.22
N ALA A 306 15.90 -5.89 -6.05
CA ALA A 306 14.46 -6.02 -5.80
C ALA A 306 13.72 -4.70 -6.08
N PHE A 307 14.26 -3.57 -5.60
CA PHE A 307 13.69 -2.25 -5.86
C PHE A 307 13.70 -1.92 -7.37
N SER A 308 14.83 -2.11 -8.05
CA SER A 308 14.95 -1.84 -9.49
C SER A 308 14.00 -2.71 -10.32
N VAL A 309 13.90 -4.00 -10.02
CA VAL A 309 13.00 -4.94 -10.71
C VAL A 309 11.53 -4.54 -10.55
N VAL A 310 11.10 -4.17 -9.34
CA VAL A 310 9.73 -3.69 -9.11
C VAL A 310 9.48 -2.36 -9.83
N ALA A 311 10.43 -1.42 -9.80
CA ALA A 311 10.31 -0.14 -10.48
C ALA A 311 10.19 -0.31 -12.02
N VAL A 312 11.00 -1.19 -12.61
CA VAL A 312 10.90 -1.53 -14.03
C VAL A 312 9.58 -2.22 -14.35
N ALA A 313 9.09 -3.12 -13.48
CA ALA A 313 7.80 -3.76 -13.67
C ALA A 313 6.62 -2.75 -13.66
N VAL A 314 6.70 -1.69 -12.84
CA VAL A 314 5.73 -0.59 -12.90
C VAL A 314 5.78 0.12 -14.26
N LEU A 315 6.97 0.42 -14.80
CA LEU A 315 7.10 1.01 -16.14
C LEU A 315 6.54 0.07 -17.23
N MET A 316 6.82 -1.22 -17.12
CA MET A 316 6.36 -2.26 -18.05
C MET A 316 4.86 -2.53 -18.02
N SER A 317 4.17 -2.11 -16.96
CA SER A 317 2.69 -2.09 -16.96
C SER A 317 2.11 -1.07 -17.97
N LEU A 318 2.94 -0.12 -18.41
CA LEU A 318 2.57 1.03 -19.26
C LEU A 318 1.41 1.87 -18.68
N SER A 319 1.19 1.77 -17.36
CA SER A 319 0.17 2.53 -16.65
C SER A 319 0.68 3.92 -16.28
N ARG A 320 0.26 4.94 -17.04
CA ARG A 320 0.60 6.36 -16.76
C ARG A 320 0.33 6.77 -15.30
N GLY A 321 -0.84 6.40 -14.78
CA GLY A 321 -1.22 6.67 -13.39
C GLY A 321 -0.40 5.85 -12.38
N GLY A 322 -0.05 4.61 -12.71
CA GLY A 322 0.83 3.78 -11.89
C GLY A 322 2.25 4.33 -11.79
N ILE A 323 2.81 4.80 -12.91
CA ILE A 323 4.13 5.44 -12.99
C ILE A 323 4.16 6.71 -12.14
N LEU A 324 3.18 7.60 -12.32
CA LEU A 324 3.08 8.82 -11.52
C LEU A 324 2.95 8.51 -10.02
N ALA A 325 2.10 7.54 -9.65
CA ALA A 325 1.94 7.11 -8.28
C ALA A 325 3.25 6.53 -7.69
N ALA A 326 4.02 5.76 -8.48
CA ALA A 326 5.31 5.23 -8.07
C ALA A 326 6.33 6.33 -7.79
N VAL A 327 6.42 7.34 -8.67
CA VAL A 327 7.28 8.51 -8.45
C VAL A 327 6.91 9.22 -7.16
N ILE A 328 5.61 9.52 -6.95
CA ILE A 328 5.13 10.16 -5.73
C ILE A 328 5.47 9.30 -4.51
N ALA A 329 5.20 8.00 -4.54
CA ALA A 329 5.48 7.10 -3.42
C ALA A 329 6.96 7.05 -3.06
N VAL A 330 7.85 7.00 -4.05
CA VAL A 330 9.31 7.03 -3.84
C VAL A 330 9.74 8.38 -3.26
N LEU A 331 9.25 9.50 -3.80
CA LEU A 331 9.56 10.83 -3.28
C LEU A 331 9.08 11.01 -1.84
N THR A 332 7.85 10.60 -1.54
CA THR A 332 7.31 10.63 -0.17
C THR A 332 8.16 9.77 0.77
N ALA A 333 8.54 8.56 0.35
CA ALA A 333 9.42 7.70 1.14
C ALA A 333 10.79 8.35 1.38
N ILE A 334 11.41 8.96 0.36
CA ILE A 334 12.66 9.71 0.51
C ILE A 334 12.50 10.84 1.53
N VAL A 335 11.45 11.67 1.42
CA VAL A 335 11.19 12.79 2.34
C VAL A 335 11.00 12.30 3.78
N CYS A 336 10.21 11.25 3.99
CA CYS A 336 10.00 10.65 5.31
C CYS A 336 11.30 10.08 5.89
N LEU A 337 12.16 9.50 5.05
CA LEU A 337 13.41 8.89 5.48
C LEU A 337 14.53 9.91 5.66
N TRP A 338 14.50 11.04 4.97
CA TRP A 338 15.56 12.05 4.94
C TRP A 338 15.93 12.56 6.34
N ARG A 339 14.95 12.74 7.22
CA ARG A 339 15.20 13.14 8.62
C ARG A 339 15.71 12.02 9.51
N SER A 340 15.44 10.77 9.16
CA SER A 340 15.68 9.59 10.01
C SER A 340 17.00 8.86 9.70
N VAL A 341 17.57 9.08 8.51
CA VAL A 341 18.78 8.39 8.05
C VAL A 341 19.82 9.43 7.63
N LYS A 342 20.77 9.74 8.54
CA LYS A 342 21.96 10.55 8.23
C LYS A 342 22.93 9.72 7.40
N VAL A 343 22.60 9.49 6.13
CA VAL A 343 23.45 8.73 5.21
C VAL A 343 24.24 9.76 4.40
N GLY A 344 25.54 9.90 4.68
CA GLY A 344 26.47 10.74 3.93
C GLY A 344 26.74 10.18 2.52
N GLY A 345 28.01 10.16 2.08
CA GLY A 345 28.40 9.70 0.72
C GLY A 345 27.87 8.32 0.28
N ALA A 346 27.53 7.42 1.23
CA ALA A 346 26.87 6.15 0.94
C ALA A 346 25.49 6.29 0.26
N MET A 347 24.76 7.37 0.53
CA MET A 347 23.47 7.64 -0.13
C MET A 347 23.67 8.01 -1.60
N ALA A 348 24.70 8.82 -1.88
CA ALA A 348 25.07 9.15 -3.26
C ALA A 348 25.48 7.89 -4.03
N GLY A 349 26.27 6.99 -3.41
CA GLY A 349 26.64 5.71 -4.02
C GLY A 349 25.44 4.81 -4.35
N LEU A 350 24.43 4.75 -3.49
CA LEU A 350 23.20 3.97 -3.73
C LEU A 350 22.30 4.60 -4.78
N VAL A 351 22.16 5.92 -4.77
CA VAL A 351 21.40 6.63 -5.80
C VAL A 351 22.05 6.42 -7.15
N ILE A 352 23.37 6.56 -7.25
CA ILE A 352 24.11 6.34 -8.50
C ILE A 352 24.02 4.87 -8.92
N GLY A 353 24.33 3.93 -8.04
CA GLY A 353 24.31 2.50 -8.34
C GLY A 353 22.90 1.97 -8.66
N GLY A 354 21.90 2.42 -7.91
CA GLY A 354 20.50 2.08 -8.14
C GLY A 354 19.96 2.69 -9.43
N SER A 355 20.32 3.94 -9.73
CA SER A 355 19.95 4.58 -11.00
C SER A 355 20.63 3.89 -12.18
N ALA A 356 21.92 3.56 -12.07
CA ALA A 356 22.63 2.82 -13.12
C ALA A 356 22.02 1.43 -13.35
N LEU A 357 21.70 0.69 -12.28
CA LEU A 357 21.04 -0.61 -12.38
C LEU A 357 19.65 -0.49 -13.00
N PHE A 358 18.86 0.48 -12.55
CA PHE A 358 17.53 0.74 -13.10
C PHE A 358 17.59 1.11 -14.59
N LEU A 359 18.48 2.03 -14.98
CA LEU A 359 18.66 2.43 -16.37
C LEU A 359 19.16 1.27 -17.23
N THR A 360 20.04 0.41 -16.70
CA THR A 360 20.51 -0.79 -17.40
C THR A 360 19.36 -1.77 -17.62
N MET A 361 18.56 -2.06 -16.59
CA MET A 361 17.39 -2.93 -16.74
C MET A 361 16.35 -2.35 -17.71
N LEU A 362 16.15 -1.03 -17.69
CA LEU A 362 15.26 -0.35 -18.63
C LEU A 362 15.80 -0.37 -20.06
N ALA A 363 17.13 -0.28 -20.26
CA ALA A 363 17.78 -0.41 -21.56
C ALA A 363 17.66 -1.81 -22.16
N LEU A 364 17.54 -2.84 -21.33
CA LEU A 364 17.31 -4.23 -21.76
C LEU A 364 15.86 -4.51 -22.15
N THR A 365 14.96 -3.54 -22.03
CA THR A 365 13.53 -3.70 -22.28
C THR A 365 13.09 -2.88 -23.48
N ASP A 366 12.07 -3.34 -24.21
CA ASP A 366 11.54 -2.63 -25.39
C ASP A 366 11.03 -1.22 -25.01
N GLN A 367 11.73 -0.20 -25.51
CA GLN A 367 11.62 1.17 -25.02
C GLN A 367 10.55 2.00 -25.72
N GLU A 368 10.10 1.60 -26.91
CA GLU A 368 9.28 2.47 -27.77
C GLU A 368 7.93 2.81 -27.10
N GLN A 369 7.24 1.81 -26.55
CA GLN A 369 5.97 2.04 -25.85
C GLN A 369 6.13 2.82 -24.55
N VAL A 370 7.24 2.62 -23.83
CA VAL A 370 7.53 3.36 -22.60
C VAL A 370 7.79 4.83 -22.90
N GLN A 371 8.58 5.12 -23.93
CA GLN A 371 8.89 6.48 -24.37
C GLN A 371 7.63 7.22 -24.77
N ILE A 372 6.76 6.63 -25.61
CA ILE A 372 5.48 7.25 -26.01
C ILE A 372 4.63 7.61 -24.78
N LYS A 373 4.55 6.71 -23.78
CA LYS A 373 3.75 6.96 -22.57
C LYS A 373 4.37 8.01 -21.66
N LEU A 374 5.70 8.09 -21.61
CA LEU A 374 6.42 9.10 -20.85
C LEU A 374 6.29 10.48 -21.52
N ASP A 375 6.40 10.55 -22.84
CA ASP A 375 6.21 11.78 -23.61
C ASP A 375 4.79 12.32 -23.45
N GLN A 376 3.78 11.45 -23.48
CA GLN A 376 2.38 11.83 -23.19
C GLN A 376 2.19 12.35 -21.75
N LEU A 377 2.99 11.89 -20.78
CA LEU A 377 2.94 12.39 -19.41
C LEU A 377 3.64 13.74 -19.28
N LEU A 378 4.78 13.90 -19.95
CA LEU A 378 5.61 15.10 -19.90
C LEU A 378 5.03 16.25 -20.74
N SER A 379 4.33 15.93 -21.83
CA SER A 379 3.70 16.92 -22.70
C SER A 379 2.56 17.67 -22.02
N GLY A 380 1.93 17.06 -21.02
CA GLY A 380 0.75 17.63 -20.34
C GLY A 380 -0.46 17.81 -21.28
N ASP A 381 -0.42 17.20 -22.46
CA ASP A 381 -1.41 17.38 -23.51
C ASP A 381 -2.63 16.46 -23.26
N ALA A 382 -3.73 17.09 -22.86
CA ALA A 382 -4.99 16.39 -22.58
C ALA A 382 -5.64 15.80 -23.85
N GLU A 383 -5.37 16.35 -25.03
CA GLU A 383 -5.83 15.79 -26.31
C GLU A 383 -4.99 14.57 -26.69
N ALA A 384 -3.67 14.59 -26.53
CA ALA A 384 -2.82 13.41 -26.76
C ALA A 384 -3.15 12.24 -25.80
N VAL A 385 -3.65 12.55 -24.60
CA VAL A 385 -3.98 11.55 -23.56
C VAL A 385 -5.35 10.91 -23.77
N ASP A 386 -6.32 11.66 -24.32
CA ASP A 386 -7.71 11.28 -24.57
C ASP A 386 -8.17 11.82 -25.95
N ALA A 387 -7.54 11.31 -27.02
CA ALA A 387 -7.74 11.82 -28.38
C ALA A 387 -9.20 11.75 -28.85
N ASN A 388 -9.92 10.71 -28.43
CA ASN A 388 -11.32 10.51 -28.80
C ASN A 388 -12.29 11.19 -27.81
N GLY A 389 -11.80 11.81 -26.73
CA GLY A 389 -12.65 12.44 -25.72
C GLY A 389 -13.51 11.50 -24.88
N ASN A 390 -13.34 10.18 -25.04
CA ASN A 390 -14.17 9.16 -24.38
C ASN A 390 -14.11 9.27 -22.85
N ARG A 391 -12.95 9.58 -22.28
CA ARG A 391 -12.81 9.71 -20.81
C ARG A 391 -13.49 10.97 -20.32
N ARG A 392 -13.31 12.09 -21.02
CA ARG A 392 -14.00 13.35 -20.70
C ARG A 392 -15.52 13.20 -20.77
N ALA A 393 -16.02 12.46 -21.76
CA ALA A 393 -17.45 12.17 -21.88
C ALA A 393 -17.99 11.36 -20.68
N VAL A 394 -17.27 10.31 -20.25
CA VAL A 394 -17.64 9.53 -19.06
C VAL A 394 -17.59 10.39 -17.80
N TRP A 395 -16.54 11.20 -17.60
CA TRP A 395 -16.45 12.08 -16.42
C TRP A 395 -17.55 13.15 -16.39
N ALA A 396 -17.94 13.69 -17.56
CA ALA A 396 -19.04 14.64 -17.66
C ALA A 396 -20.39 13.97 -17.35
N ALA A 397 -20.58 12.70 -17.74
CA ALA A 397 -21.74 11.92 -17.34
C ALA A 397 -21.74 11.66 -15.82
N ASP A 398 -20.61 11.25 -15.25
CA ASP A 398 -20.47 11.02 -13.81
C ASP A 398 -20.74 12.28 -12.98
N ALA A 399 -20.25 13.45 -13.45
CA ALA A 399 -20.53 14.73 -12.80
C ALA A 399 -22.04 15.04 -12.79
N ARG A 400 -22.74 14.80 -13.90
CA ARG A 400 -24.19 14.92 -13.97
C ARG A 400 -24.90 13.97 -13.03
N VAL A 401 -24.43 12.72 -12.90
CA VAL A 401 -24.98 11.77 -11.93
C VAL A 401 -24.84 12.31 -10.50
N ILE A 402 -23.70 12.88 -10.14
CA ILE A 402 -23.48 13.47 -8.81
C ILE A 402 -24.43 14.64 -8.55
N GLU A 403 -24.63 15.52 -9.54
CA GLU A 403 -25.59 16.63 -9.46
C GLU A 403 -27.03 16.14 -9.29
N ARG A 404 -27.36 15.02 -9.96
CA ARG A 404 -28.69 14.40 -9.93
C ARG A 404 -28.95 13.56 -8.68
N PHE A 405 -27.93 13.03 -8.03
CA PHE A 405 -28.05 12.22 -6.81
C PHE A 405 -27.12 12.71 -5.68
N PRO A 406 -27.30 13.95 -5.17
CA PRO A 406 -26.30 14.64 -4.38
C PRO A 406 -26.12 14.12 -2.94
N ILE A 407 -27.16 13.53 -2.35
CA ILE A 407 -27.16 13.18 -0.92
C ILE A 407 -26.60 11.78 -0.69
N LEU A 408 -27.24 10.77 -1.28
CA LEU A 408 -26.90 9.35 -1.03
C LEU A 408 -26.37 8.64 -2.28
N GLY A 409 -26.26 9.31 -3.43
CA GLY A 409 -25.87 8.67 -4.68
C GLY A 409 -26.90 7.64 -5.16
N THR A 410 -26.43 6.68 -5.97
CA THR A 410 -27.26 5.69 -6.67
C THR A 410 -26.98 4.24 -6.26
N GLY A 411 -26.19 4.02 -5.20
CA GLY A 411 -25.76 2.69 -4.76
C GLY A 411 -24.41 2.24 -5.31
N VAL A 412 -23.83 1.21 -4.70
CA VAL A 412 -22.55 0.63 -5.13
C VAL A 412 -22.78 -0.32 -6.31
N GLY A 413 -21.94 -0.20 -7.34
CA GLY A 413 -22.01 -1.02 -8.55
C GLY A 413 -22.92 -0.46 -9.65
N SER A 414 -23.70 0.59 -9.34
CA SER A 414 -24.64 1.21 -10.28
C SER A 414 -23.98 1.98 -11.42
N HIS A 415 -22.68 2.30 -11.33
CA HIS A 415 -21.97 3.12 -12.31
C HIS A 415 -22.24 2.65 -13.74
N ARG A 416 -21.99 1.36 -14.03
CA ARG A 416 -22.13 0.76 -15.36
C ARG A 416 -23.51 0.98 -16.02
N ASP A 417 -24.54 1.14 -15.20
CA ASP A 417 -25.93 1.27 -15.63
C ASP A 417 -26.36 2.75 -15.67
N VAL A 418 -25.86 3.57 -14.74
CA VAL A 418 -26.30 4.95 -14.55
C VAL A 418 -25.55 5.94 -15.43
N TYR A 419 -24.22 5.80 -15.62
CA TYR A 419 -23.47 6.79 -16.40
C TYR A 419 -23.97 6.86 -17.86
N ALA A 420 -24.39 5.71 -18.41
CA ALA A 420 -24.90 5.61 -19.77
C ALA A 420 -26.16 6.47 -20.01
N ILE A 421 -26.99 6.67 -18.97
CA ILE A 421 -28.21 7.49 -19.05
C ILE A 421 -27.87 8.97 -19.28
N TYR A 422 -26.72 9.42 -18.77
CA TYR A 422 -26.28 10.81 -18.80
C TYR A 422 -25.13 11.04 -19.77
N MET A 423 -24.83 10.08 -20.64
CA MET A 423 -23.81 10.22 -21.67
C MET A 423 -24.47 10.70 -22.97
N ASP A 424 -24.23 11.96 -23.36
CA ASP A 424 -24.88 12.55 -24.55
C ASP A 424 -24.44 11.91 -25.87
N ASN A 425 -23.24 11.31 -25.88
CA ASN A 425 -22.61 10.72 -27.04
C ASN A 425 -22.18 9.28 -26.72
N TYR A 426 -23.05 8.30 -26.95
CA TYR A 426 -22.51 7.04 -27.47
C TYR A 426 -21.99 7.41 -28.86
N ALA A 427 -20.67 7.59 -28.99
CA ALA A 427 -20.09 7.58 -30.33
C ALA A 427 -20.51 6.24 -30.96
N ASP A 428 -21.20 6.33 -32.10
CA ASP A 428 -21.51 5.18 -32.96
C ASP A 428 -20.27 4.32 -33.24
#